data_AF-A0A1V6F5N1-F1
#
_entry.id   AF-A0A1V6F5N1-F1
#
_cell.length_a   1.000
_cell.length_b   1.000
_cell.length_c   1.000
_cell.angle_alpha   90.00
_cell.angle_beta   90.00
_cell.angle_gamma   90.00
#
_symmetry.space_group_name_H-M   'P 1'
#
loop_
_entity.id
_entity.type
_entity.pdbx_description
1 polymer ?
#
loop_
_entity_poly.entity_id
_entity_poly.type
_entity_poly.pdbx_seq_one_letter_code
_entity_poly.pdbx_strand_id
1 'polypeptide(L)'
;MSYLRSPSPANEAFRAACVEKGIPLNPDYNGASQFGISPTQATQYNGERWNAARAYLHANADRKNLTVLNGCHTRKVLFEGKTAVGVEVRRDGQVQQIRAGKEVILSAGAYGSPQLLMLSGIGPKAHLQQHGIAVLHDLPGVGQNLQDHVTSNLIYRTPRWKDTVGISVRGAWEIIKAIFQWRKERKGWITTCVSESNGFVSTYGNPDHPDIQLAFLPSIVDDHTRKTHLGHGYTLHTTLMRPKSRGSVTLQSADPYQAPAIDPGFFTHPDDMAVAIKGARMGFEILEAKAMAPYRGKRLHPFDVNDDKAMEAFLRATCDTEYHPVGTCKMGPDTDPMAVVDAQLRVNGVQNLRVVDASIMPALTTGNTNAPTMVIGEKAADLIRSGA
;
A
#
# COMPACT_ATOMS: atom_id res chain seq x y z
N MET A 1 -14.07 -0.63 10.31
CA MET A 1 -13.22 0.58 10.32
C MET A 1 -13.86 1.62 11.22
N SER A 2 -13.13 2.66 11.63
CA SER A 2 -13.67 3.77 12.44
C SER A 2 -13.16 5.11 11.94
N TYR A 3 -13.97 6.16 12.08
CA TYR A 3 -13.49 7.53 11.92
C TYR A 3 -12.50 7.92 13.03
N LEU A 4 -11.67 8.93 12.76
CA LEU A 4 -10.69 9.42 13.71
C LEU A 4 -11.35 10.04 14.94
N ARG A 5 -10.77 9.78 16.12
CA ARG A 5 -11.30 10.25 17.42
C ARG A 5 -10.89 11.68 17.75
N SER A 6 -9.84 12.19 17.12
CA SER A 6 -9.29 13.54 17.36
C SER A 6 -8.65 14.09 16.09
N PRO A 7 -9.44 14.32 15.02
CA PRO A 7 -8.92 14.89 13.78
C PRO A 7 -8.44 16.33 14.00
N SER A 8 -7.44 16.74 13.23
CA SER A 8 -6.93 18.11 13.16
C SER A 8 -8.02 19.08 12.69
N PRO A 9 -8.09 20.30 13.26
CA PRO A 9 -8.88 21.40 12.71
C PRO A 9 -8.52 21.78 11.26
N ALA A 10 -7.29 21.49 10.82
CA ALA A 10 -6.86 21.75 9.44
C ALA A 10 -7.63 20.90 8.41
N ASN A 11 -8.24 19.77 8.81
CA ASN A 11 -9.08 18.98 7.91
C ASN A 11 -10.34 19.73 7.47
N GLU A 12 -10.96 20.50 8.37
CA GLU A 12 -12.17 21.25 8.02
C GLU A 12 -11.84 22.34 7.00
N ALA A 13 -10.71 23.02 7.17
CA ALA A 13 -10.21 23.99 6.20
C ALA A 13 -9.89 23.34 4.84
N PHE A 14 -9.24 22.17 4.84
CA PHE A 14 -8.96 21.44 3.61
C PHE A 14 -10.25 20.98 2.90
N ARG A 15 -11.21 20.42 3.63
CA ARG A 15 -12.50 20.00 3.08
C ARG A 15 -13.30 21.18 2.53
N ALA A 16 -13.28 22.32 3.22
CA ALA A 16 -13.89 23.56 2.72
C ALA A 16 -13.17 24.06 1.44
N ALA A 17 -11.85 23.99 1.38
CA ALA A 17 -11.09 24.31 0.18
C ALA A 17 -11.43 23.40 -1.01
N CYS A 18 -11.64 22.10 -0.78
CA CYS A 18 -12.14 21.20 -1.82
C CYS A 18 -13.52 21.66 -2.35
N VAL A 19 -14.44 22.04 -1.46
CA VAL A 19 -15.77 22.56 -1.84
C VAL A 19 -15.67 23.87 -2.62
N GLU A 20 -14.79 24.80 -2.21
CA GLU A 20 -14.51 26.04 -2.97
C GLU A 20 -14.01 25.75 -4.40
N LYS A 21 -13.37 24.59 -4.61
CA LYS A 21 -12.90 24.10 -5.92
C LYS A 21 -13.89 23.15 -6.61
N GLY A 22 -15.14 23.08 -6.13
CA GLY A 22 -16.20 22.30 -6.76
C GLY A 22 -16.13 20.78 -6.49
N ILE A 23 -15.27 20.33 -5.58
CA ILE A 23 -15.23 18.93 -5.15
C ILE A 23 -16.23 18.75 -3.99
N PRO A 24 -17.28 17.92 -4.17
CA PRO A 24 -18.32 17.76 -3.14
C PRO A 24 -17.79 16.99 -1.94
N LEU A 25 -18.44 17.19 -0.79
CA LEU A 25 -18.25 16.32 0.36
C LEU A 25 -18.84 14.95 0.08
N ASN A 26 -18.12 13.89 0.46
CA ASN A 26 -18.60 12.52 0.46
C ASN A 26 -18.61 12.01 1.92
N PRO A 27 -19.73 11.46 2.43
CA PRO A 27 -19.78 10.93 3.79
C PRO A 27 -19.03 9.59 3.94
N ASP A 28 -18.91 8.82 2.86
CA ASP A 28 -18.31 7.49 2.85
C ASP A 28 -17.76 7.11 1.45
N TYR A 29 -16.47 7.34 1.23
CA TYR A 29 -15.77 6.99 0.00
C TYR A 29 -15.66 5.47 -0.26
N ASN A 30 -15.99 4.62 0.73
CA ASN A 30 -16.07 3.17 0.55
C ASN A 30 -17.52 2.70 0.29
N GLY A 31 -18.48 3.62 0.20
CA GLY A 31 -19.89 3.36 -0.01
C GLY A 31 -20.27 3.25 -1.49
N ALA A 32 -21.50 3.66 -1.82
CA ALA A 32 -22.06 3.51 -3.17
C ALA A 32 -21.36 4.37 -4.24
N SER A 33 -20.72 5.48 -3.84
CA SER A 33 -19.95 6.34 -4.72
C SER A 33 -18.65 6.75 -4.04
N GLN A 34 -17.55 6.72 -4.80
CA GLN A 34 -16.22 7.03 -4.29
C GLN A 34 -15.86 8.52 -4.45
N PHE A 35 -16.45 9.22 -5.41
CA PHE A 35 -16.10 10.60 -5.76
C PHE A 35 -16.37 11.59 -4.63
N GLY A 36 -15.49 12.57 -4.45
CA GLY A 36 -15.61 13.63 -3.45
C GLY A 36 -14.67 13.46 -2.26
N ILE A 37 -14.73 14.39 -1.31
CA ILE A 37 -13.84 14.44 -0.14
C ILE A 37 -14.51 13.95 1.13
N SER A 38 -13.86 13.02 1.83
CA SER A 38 -14.35 12.37 3.04
C SER A 38 -13.36 12.46 4.20
N PRO A 39 -13.83 12.42 5.46
CA PRO A 39 -12.98 12.10 6.59
C PRO A 39 -12.39 10.69 6.45
N THR A 40 -11.15 10.49 6.90
CA THR A 40 -10.51 9.17 6.85
C THR A 40 -11.25 8.15 7.72
N GLN A 41 -11.48 6.97 7.16
CA GLN A 41 -11.80 5.76 7.92
C GLN A 41 -10.51 4.96 8.13
N ALA A 42 -10.20 4.62 9.39
CA ALA A 42 -8.99 3.90 9.74
C ALA A 42 -9.29 2.51 10.32
N THR A 43 -8.36 1.57 10.15
CA THR A 43 -8.40 0.28 10.84
C THR A 43 -7.89 0.44 12.28
N GLN A 44 -8.76 1.03 13.11
CA GLN A 44 -8.50 1.30 14.51
C GLN A 44 -9.62 0.76 15.40
N TYR A 45 -9.27 0.45 16.64
CA TYR A 45 -10.21 0.12 17.70
C TYR A 45 -9.77 0.86 18.97
N ASN A 46 -10.68 1.63 19.55
CA ASN A 46 -10.42 2.41 20.77
C ASN A 46 -9.16 3.30 20.72
N GLY A 47 -8.93 3.99 19.59
CA GLY A 47 -7.78 4.90 19.42
C GLY A 47 -6.43 4.19 19.30
N GLU A 48 -6.43 2.89 18.98
CA GLU A 48 -5.24 2.09 18.69
C GLU A 48 -5.33 1.45 17.32
N ARG A 49 -4.18 1.19 16.70
CA ARG A 49 -4.09 0.36 15.49
C ARG A 49 -4.70 -1.02 15.74
N TRP A 50 -5.57 -1.44 14.82
CA TRP A 50 -6.17 -2.76 14.80
C TRP A 50 -5.71 -3.52 13.56
N ASN A 51 -4.57 -4.22 13.65
CA ASN A 51 -4.01 -4.97 12.52
C ASN A 51 -4.62 -6.38 12.40
N ALA A 52 -4.35 -7.05 11.28
CA ALA A 52 -4.83 -8.40 11.01
C ALA A 52 -4.39 -9.43 12.08
N ALA A 53 -3.15 -9.32 12.59
CA ALA A 53 -2.67 -10.21 13.64
C ALA A 53 -3.50 -10.09 14.94
N ARG A 54 -3.82 -8.86 15.40
CA ARG A 54 -4.70 -8.66 16.57
C ARG A 54 -6.09 -9.22 16.31
N ALA A 55 -6.65 -8.96 15.13
CA ALA A 55 -8.02 -9.34 14.78
C ALA A 55 -8.20 -10.85 14.60
N TYR A 56 -7.26 -11.54 13.94
CA TYR A 56 -7.42 -12.93 13.52
C TYR A 56 -6.52 -13.91 14.28
N LEU A 57 -5.27 -13.54 14.59
CA LEU A 57 -4.31 -14.46 15.21
C LEU A 57 -4.34 -14.40 16.73
N HIS A 58 -4.13 -13.22 17.32
CA HIS A 58 -4.02 -13.06 18.77
C HIS A 58 -5.31 -13.46 19.49
N ALA A 59 -6.47 -13.12 18.91
CA ALA A 59 -7.77 -13.53 19.43
C ALA A 59 -7.98 -15.06 19.45
N ASN A 60 -7.13 -15.81 18.74
CA ASN A 60 -7.24 -17.25 18.57
C ASN A 60 -5.95 -18.00 18.96
N ALA A 61 -5.03 -17.35 19.67
CA ALA A 61 -3.70 -17.88 19.95
C ALA A 61 -3.72 -19.15 20.84
N ASP A 62 -4.74 -19.31 21.68
CA ASP A 62 -4.87 -20.46 22.60
C ASP A 62 -5.38 -21.75 21.92
N ARG A 63 -5.73 -21.69 20.62
CA ARG A 63 -6.22 -22.85 19.88
C ARG A 63 -5.10 -23.88 19.67
N LYS A 64 -5.27 -25.08 20.22
CA LYS A 64 -4.30 -26.19 20.12
C LYS A 64 -3.96 -26.62 18.68
N ASN A 65 -4.84 -26.32 17.72
CA ASN A 65 -4.65 -26.64 16.30
C ASN A 65 -4.05 -25.47 15.49
N LEU A 66 -3.61 -24.39 16.14
CA LEU A 66 -2.90 -23.28 15.52
C LEU A 66 -1.50 -23.16 16.14
N THR A 67 -0.47 -23.12 15.31
CA THR A 67 0.91 -22.85 15.74
C THR A 67 1.45 -21.66 14.99
N VAL A 68 1.94 -20.65 15.71
CA VAL A 68 2.54 -19.44 15.15
C VAL A 68 4.03 -19.44 15.46
N LEU A 69 4.86 -19.48 14.42
CA LEU A 69 6.32 -19.45 14.56
C LEU A 69 6.84 -18.08 14.11
N ASN A 70 7.40 -17.32 15.04
CA ASN A 70 8.12 -16.08 14.75
C ASN A 70 9.62 -16.36 14.52
N GLY A 71 10.34 -15.37 13.96
CA GLY A 71 11.77 -15.51 13.66
C GLY A 71 12.07 -16.67 12.70
N CYS A 72 11.11 -17.02 11.84
CA CYS A 72 11.11 -18.21 11.01
C CYS A 72 11.05 -17.79 9.53
N HIS A 73 12.20 -17.68 8.88
CA HIS A 73 12.29 -17.21 7.49
C HIS A 73 12.11 -18.37 6.51
N THR A 74 11.08 -18.30 5.67
CA THR A 74 10.85 -19.31 4.63
C THR A 74 11.86 -19.14 3.49
N ARG A 75 12.58 -20.22 3.15
CA ARG A 75 13.62 -20.23 2.12
C ARG A 75 13.10 -20.68 0.77
N LYS A 76 12.28 -21.74 0.77
CA LYS A 76 11.64 -22.33 -0.43
C LYS A 76 10.49 -23.25 -0.04
N VAL A 77 9.60 -23.51 -0.98
CA VAL A 77 8.61 -24.58 -0.95
C VAL A 77 9.29 -25.90 -1.33
N LEU A 78 8.90 -26.98 -0.67
CA LEU A 78 9.38 -28.33 -0.91
C LEU A 78 8.40 -29.08 -1.79
N PHE A 79 8.90 -29.85 -2.76
CA PHE A 79 8.09 -30.59 -3.73
C PHE A 79 8.47 -32.06 -3.81
N GLU A 80 7.47 -32.91 -4.03
CA GLU A 80 7.61 -34.29 -4.52
C GLU A 80 6.94 -34.35 -5.89
N GLY A 81 7.74 -34.47 -6.96
CA GLY A 81 7.24 -34.23 -8.31
C GLY A 81 6.70 -32.79 -8.44
N LYS A 82 5.42 -32.66 -8.81
CA LYS A 82 4.72 -31.37 -8.93
C LYS A 82 3.83 -31.03 -7.74
N THR A 83 3.92 -31.78 -6.64
CA THR A 83 3.06 -31.60 -5.47
C THR A 83 3.84 -30.94 -4.35
N ALA A 84 3.36 -29.80 -3.85
CA ALA A 84 3.96 -29.15 -2.69
C ALA A 84 3.69 -29.98 -1.41
N VAL A 85 4.74 -30.22 -0.63
CA VAL A 85 4.72 -31.11 0.54
C VAL A 85 5.20 -30.43 1.83
N GLY A 86 5.53 -29.14 1.76
CA GLY A 86 6.00 -28.38 2.92
C GLY A 86 6.87 -27.20 2.52
N VAL A 87 7.59 -26.67 3.50
CA VAL A 87 8.52 -25.56 3.33
C VAL A 87 9.84 -25.84 4.05
N GLU A 88 10.92 -25.31 3.50
CA GLU A 88 12.20 -25.19 4.19
C GLU A 88 12.28 -23.80 4.82
N VAL A 89 12.65 -23.76 6.09
CA VAL A 89 12.72 -22.52 6.88
C VAL A 89 14.05 -22.42 7.61
N ARG A 90 14.49 -21.20 7.94
CA ARG A 90 15.53 -20.96 8.93
C ARG A 90 14.93 -20.35 10.18
N ARG A 91 15.21 -20.96 11.33
CA ARG A 91 14.78 -20.51 12.65
C ARG A 91 15.88 -20.79 13.65
N ASP A 92 16.14 -19.84 14.54
CA ASP A 92 17.20 -19.97 15.57
C ASP A 92 18.57 -20.34 14.98
N GLY A 93 18.87 -19.79 13.80
CA GLY A 93 20.11 -20.04 13.06
C GLY A 93 20.15 -21.35 12.27
N GLN A 94 19.22 -22.29 12.50
CA GLN A 94 19.20 -23.63 11.89
C GLN A 94 18.20 -23.72 10.74
N VAL A 95 18.55 -24.52 9.74
CA VAL A 95 17.65 -24.85 8.62
C VAL A 95 16.88 -26.12 8.98
N GLN A 96 15.55 -26.07 8.84
CA GLN A 96 14.67 -27.20 9.09
C GLN A 96 13.53 -27.25 8.07
N GLN A 97 12.89 -28.40 7.97
CA GLN A 97 11.75 -28.63 7.08
C GLN A 97 10.47 -28.76 7.89
N ILE A 98 9.41 -28.10 7.44
CA ILE A 98 8.06 -28.23 8.00
C ILE A 98 7.18 -28.84 6.91
N ARG A 99 6.64 -30.04 7.15
CA ARG A 99 5.81 -30.76 6.18
C ARG A 99 4.34 -30.34 6.30
N ALA A 100 3.67 -30.27 5.16
CA ALA A 100 2.24 -29.97 5.07
C ALA A 100 1.50 -31.21 4.55
N GLY A 101 0.52 -31.70 5.31
CA GLY A 101 -0.26 -32.89 4.93
C GLY A 101 -1.38 -32.62 3.91
N LYS A 102 -1.68 -31.36 3.61
CA LYS A 102 -2.76 -30.98 2.68
C LYS A 102 -2.30 -29.95 1.66
N GLU A 103 -1.88 -28.79 2.11
CA GLU A 103 -1.62 -27.65 1.22
C GLU A 103 -0.60 -26.69 1.85
N VAL A 104 0.18 -26.03 0.99
CA VAL A 104 1.03 -24.89 1.35
C VAL A 104 0.38 -23.61 0.82
N ILE A 105 0.28 -22.57 1.65
CA ILE A 105 -0.30 -21.29 1.29
C ILE A 105 0.77 -20.22 1.44
N LEU A 106 1.07 -19.50 0.35
CA LEU A 106 1.98 -18.36 0.36
C LEU A 106 1.19 -17.08 0.62
N SER A 107 1.57 -16.35 1.67
CA SER A 107 1.03 -15.02 1.99
C SER A 107 2.18 -14.05 2.28
N ALA A 108 3.23 -14.10 1.44
CA ALA A 108 4.45 -13.32 1.61
C ALA A 108 4.40 -11.94 0.90
N GLY A 109 3.23 -11.57 0.37
CA GLY A 109 2.97 -10.28 -0.23
C GLY A 109 3.51 -10.14 -1.66
N ALA A 110 3.23 -8.98 -2.27
CA ALA A 110 3.58 -8.70 -3.66
C ALA A 110 5.09 -8.71 -3.96
N TYR A 111 5.97 -8.67 -2.96
CA TYR A 111 7.40 -8.84 -3.17
C TYR A 111 7.89 -10.23 -2.77
N GLY A 112 7.45 -10.76 -1.63
CA GLY A 112 7.95 -12.02 -1.08
C GLY A 112 7.40 -13.26 -1.76
N SER A 113 6.12 -13.26 -2.14
CA SER A 113 5.48 -14.41 -2.80
C SER A 113 6.12 -14.77 -4.16
N PRO A 114 6.34 -13.82 -5.11
CA PRO A 114 7.03 -14.15 -6.36
C PRO A 114 8.48 -14.56 -6.13
N GLN A 115 9.20 -13.93 -5.17
CA GLN A 115 10.56 -14.33 -4.82
C GLN A 115 10.60 -15.79 -4.34
N LEU A 116 9.70 -16.16 -3.43
CA LEU A 116 9.63 -17.49 -2.88
C LEU A 116 9.26 -18.54 -3.92
N LEU A 117 8.34 -18.23 -4.85
CA LEU A 117 8.04 -19.10 -5.99
C LEU A 117 9.28 -19.34 -6.85
N MET A 118 10.01 -18.27 -7.22
CA MET A 118 11.22 -18.38 -8.03
C MET A 118 12.31 -19.19 -7.33
N LEU A 119 12.57 -18.93 -6.04
CA LEU A 119 13.52 -19.72 -5.23
C LEU A 119 13.12 -21.20 -5.09
N SER A 120 11.84 -21.51 -5.32
CA SER A 120 11.29 -22.87 -5.31
C SER A 120 11.28 -23.52 -6.70
N GLY A 121 11.83 -22.86 -7.73
CA GLY A 121 11.90 -23.36 -9.09
C GLY A 121 10.65 -23.10 -9.94
N ILE A 122 9.75 -22.21 -9.52
CA ILE A 122 8.55 -21.82 -10.25
C ILE A 122 8.66 -20.36 -10.68
N GLY A 123 8.77 -20.11 -11.98
CA GLY A 123 8.95 -18.76 -12.53
C GLY A 123 9.52 -18.77 -13.94
N PRO A 124 9.98 -17.62 -14.46
CA PRO A 124 10.52 -17.53 -15.82
C PRO A 124 11.76 -18.42 -15.98
N LYS A 125 11.68 -19.45 -16.84
CA LYS A 125 12.72 -20.47 -17.01
C LYS A 125 14.14 -19.91 -17.19
N ALA A 126 14.31 -18.94 -18.09
CA ALA A 126 15.62 -18.36 -18.37
C ALA A 126 16.21 -17.65 -17.14
N HIS A 127 15.38 -16.93 -16.38
CA HIS A 127 15.78 -16.23 -15.15
C HIS A 127 16.21 -17.22 -14.06
N LEU A 128 15.44 -18.30 -13.87
CA LEU A 128 15.80 -19.34 -12.90
C LEU A 128 17.14 -20.00 -13.25
N GLN A 129 17.35 -20.32 -14.52
CA GLN A 129 18.60 -20.91 -15.01
C GLN A 129 19.80 -19.98 -14.81
N GLN A 130 19.63 -18.66 -15.04
CA GLN A 130 20.66 -17.66 -14.79
C GLN A 130 21.16 -17.65 -13.34
N HIS A 131 20.28 -17.94 -12.38
CA HIS A 131 20.63 -18.03 -10.96
C HIS A 131 20.98 -19.45 -10.49
N GLY A 132 21.10 -20.42 -11.39
CA GLY A 132 21.43 -21.81 -11.05
C GLY A 132 20.32 -22.54 -10.30
N ILE A 133 19.07 -22.09 -10.43
CA ILE A 133 17.90 -22.71 -9.80
C ILE A 133 17.30 -23.73 -10.76
N ALA A 134 17.06 -24.95 -10.27
CA ALA A 134 16.39 -25.98 -11.05
C ALA A 134 14.95 -25.56 -11.38
N VAL A 135 14.58 -25.68 -12.65
CA VAL A 135 13.25 -25.28 -13.14
C VAL A 135 12.28 -26.43 -12.89
N LEU A 136 11.39 -26.25 -11.91
CA LEU A 136 10.29 -27.16 -11.64
C LEU A 136 9.12 -26.90 -12.59
N HIS A 137 8.78 -25.62 -12.79
CA HIS A 137 7.74 -25.20 -13.73
C HIS A 137 8.07 -23.82 -14.30
N ASP A 138 8.04 -23.72 -15.64
CA ASP A 138 8.18 -22.44 -16.33
C ASP A 138 6.86 -21.68 -16.24
N LEU A 139 6.87 -20.58 -15.50
CA LEU A 139 5.70 -19.75 -15.24
C LEU A 139 6.10 -18.26 -15.41
N PRO A 140 6.11 -17.74 -16.65
CA PRO A 140 6.73 -16.45 -16.96
C PRO A 140 6.05 -15.24 -16.31
N GLY A 141 4.81 -15.40 -15.81
CA GLY A 141 4.10 -14.36 -15.07
C GLY A 141 4.63 -14.07 -13.67
N VAL A 142 5.38 -14.98 -13.05
CA VAL A 142 5.89 -14.80 -11.68
C VAL A 142 6.84 -13.61 -11.63
N GLY A 143 6.54 -12.65 -10.74
CA GLY A 143 7.31 -11.42 -10.57
C GLY A 143 6.99 -10.33 -11.58
N GLN A 144 6.16 -10.58 -12.59
CA GLN A 144 5.78 -9.57 -13.60
C GLN A 144 4.52 -8.81 -13.18
N ASN A 145 4.12 -7.77 -13.92
CA ASN A 145 2.88 -7.03 -13.65
C ASN A 145 2.84 -6.37 -12.26
N LEU A 146 4.00 -5.99 -11.71
CA LEU A 146 4.05 -5.19 -10.48
C LEU A 146 3.34 -3.87 -10.75
N GLN A 147 2.34 -3.58 -9.92
CA GLN A 147 1.58 -2.34 -9.94
C GLN A 147 1.63 -1.74 -8.55
N ASP A 148 1.68 -0.41 -8.49
CA ASP A 148 1.67 0.31 -7.23
C ASP A 148 1.15 1.73 -7.48
N HIS A 149 0.57 2.32 -6.44
CA HIS A 149 0.12 3.70 -6.48
C HIS A 149 1.34 4.62 -6.34
N VAL A 150 1.55 5.51 -7.32
CA VAL A 150 2.58 6.54 -7.27
C VAL A 150 1.97 7.85 -6.79
N THR A 151 2.60 8.49 -5.80
CA THR A 151 2.09 9.69 -5.14
C THR A 151 3.04 10.86 -5.25
N SER A 152 2.50 12.07 -5.44
CA SER A 152 3.24 13.32 -5.28
C SER A 152 2.90 14.00 -3.96
N ASN A 153 3.89 14.66 -3.35
CA ASN A 153 3.78 15.24 -2.01
C ASN A 153 3.83 16.77 -2.10
N LEU A 154 2.69 17.43 -1.94
CA LEU A 154 2.58 18.89 -1.99
C LEU A 154 2.68 19.46 -0.58
N ILE A 155 3.84 20.01 -0.24
CA ILE A 155 4.20 20.30 1.16
C ILE A 155 4.27 21.81 1.43
N TYR A 156 3.58 22.24 2.48
CA TYR A 156 3.59 23.61 2.96
C TYR A 156 3.98 23.66 4.43
N ARG A 157 4.78 24.66 4.80
CA ARG A 157 4.94 25.05 6.21
C ARG A 157 3.65 25.72 6.68
N THR A 158 3.40 25.70 7.99
CA THR A 158 2.25 26.39 8.57
C THR A 158 2.62 27.21 9.80
N PRO A 159 2.02 28.40 10.01
CA PRO A 159 2.10 29.09 11.29
C PRO A 159 1.19 28.46 12.37
N ARG A 160 0.24 27.60 11.98
CA ARG A 160 -0.77 26.96 12.86
C ARG A 160 -0.22 25.70 13.53
N TRP A 161 0.83 25.86 14.33
CA TRP A 161 1.55 24.74 14.94
C TRP A 161 0.70 23.87 15.89
N LYS A 162 -0.37 24.41 16.51
CA LYS A 162 -1.28 23.64 17.39
C LYS A 162 -2.21 22.70 16.63
N ASP A 163 -2.44 22.99 15.36
CA ASP A 163 -3.40 22.28 14.52
C ASP A 163 -2.70 21.22 13.65
N THR A 164 -1.40 20.97 13.89
CA THR A 164 -0.58 20.06 13.10
C THR A 164 0.39 19.30 13.98
N VAL A 165 0.78 18.10 13.54
CA VAL A 165 1.87 17.34 14.12
C VAL A 165 3.17 17.83 13.48
N GLY A 166 4.15 18.19 14.30
CA GLY A 166 5.42 18.74 13.82
C GLY A 166 6.53 18.59 14.85
N ILE A 167 7.77 18.83 14.41
CA ILE A 167 8.96 18.67 15.23
C ILE A 167 9.35 20.03 15.79
N SER A 168 8.96 20.28 17.03
CA SER A 168 9.34 21.47 17.78
C SER A 168 9.25 21.20 19.28
N VAL A 169 9.88 22.05 20.11
CA VAL A 169 9.78 21.96 21.57
C VAL A 169 8.32 22.04 22.04
N ARG A 170 7.54 22.94 21.43
CA ARG A 170 6.11 23.10 21.74
C ARG A 170 5.30 21.89 21.28
N GLY A 171 5.60 21.33 20.10
CA GLY A 171 4.99 20.11 19.59
C GLY A 171 5.25 18.91 20.49
N ALA A 172 6.50 18.73 20.95
CA ALA A 172 6.87 17.65 21.88
C ALA A 172 6.06 17.72 23.18
N TRP A 173 5.84 18.92 23.71
CA TRP A 173 4.98 19.12 24.89
C TRP A 173 3.52 18.70 24.63
N GLU A 174 2.95 19.02 23.47
CA GLU A 174 1.60 18.58 23.09
C GLU A 174 1.52 17.06 22.89
N ILE A 175 2.57 16.42 22.38
CA ILE A 175 2.63 14.95 22.30
C ILE A 175 2.65 14.32 23.70
N ILE A 176 3.41 14.88 24.65
CA ILE A 176 3.39 14.41 26.05
C ILE A 176 1.98 14.49 26.62
N LYS A 177 1.27 15.61 26.45
CA LYS A 177 -0.15 15.72 26.85
C LYS A 177 -1.03 14.70 26.15
N ALA A 178 -0.84 14.50 24.85
CA ALA A 178 -1.62 13.53 24.06
C ALA A 178 -1.43 12.10 24.56
N ILE A 179 -0.26 11.73 25.08
CA ILE A 179 -0.04 10.42 25.73
C ILE A 179 -0.96 10.26 26.94
N PHE A 180 -1.05 11.27 27.81
CA PHE A 180 -1.94 11.22 28.97
C PHE A 180 -3.43 11.23 28.57
N GLN A 181 -3.82 12.03 27.57
CA GLN A 181 -5.18 12.02 27.02
C GLN A 181 -5.55 10.64 26.44
N TRP A 182 -4.63 10.00 25.73
CA TRP A 182 -4.86 8.67 25.19
C TRP A 182 -5.00 7.61 26.29
N ARG A 183 -4.15 7.65 27.32
CA ARG A 183 -4.25 6.71 28.46
C ARG A 183 -5.59 6.82 29.18
N LYS A 184 -6.11 8.05 29.35
CA LYS A 184 -7.35 8.30 30.12
C LYS A 184 -8.62 8.16 29.27
N GLU A 185 -8.61 8.68 28.05
CA GLU A 185 -9.82 8.91 27.23
C GLU A 185 -9.75 8.28 25.84
N ARG A 186 -8.58 7.73 25.46
CA ARG A 186 -8.31 7.17 24.14
C ARG A 186 -8.48 8.20 23.03
N LYS A 187 -8.11 9.45 23.31
CA LYS A 187 -8.17 10.62 22.42
C LYS A 187 -6.80 11.29 22.30
N GLY A 188 -6.72 12.33 21.46
CA GLY A 188 -5.53 13.17 21.30
C GLY A 188 -4.66 12.76 20.10
N TRP A 189 -3.63 13.56 19.83
CA TRP A 189 -2.77 13.44 18.65
C TRP A 189 -2.15 12.07 18.44
N ILE A 190 -1.88 11.31 19.50
CA ILE A 190 -1.30 9.96 19.38
C ILE A 190 -2.28 8.94 18.77
N THR A 191 -3.56 9.29 18.61
CA THR A 191 -4.55 8.45 17.92
C THR A 191 -4.57 8.65 16.40
N THR A 192 -3.92 9.68 15.87
CA THR A 192 -3.96 10.01 14.44
C THR A 192 -3.27 8.94 13.58
N CYS A 193 -3.77 8.73 12.36
CA CYS A 193 -3.04 8.05 11.30
C CYS A 193 -2.31 9.03 10.37
N VAL A 194 -2.30 10.32 10.70
CA VAL A 194 -1.76 11.46 9.93
C VAL A 194 -2.47 11.71 8.60
N SER A 195 -2.88 10.71 7.82
CA SER A 195 -3.79 10.90 6.68
C SER A 195 -5.23 11.05 7.19
N GLU A 196 -5.72 12.28 7.34
CA GLU A 196 -6.95 12.57 8.10
C GLU A 196 -8.18 12.93 7.24
N SER A 197 -7.96 13.32 5.99
CA SER A 197 -9.01 13.39 4.97
C SER A 197 -8.56 12.67 3.71
N ASN A 198 -9.49 11.95 3.07
CA ASN A 198 -9.28 11.22 1.83
C ASN A 198 -10.34 11.62 0.81
N GLY A 199 -9.93 11.95 -0.41
CA GLY A 199 -10.85 12.29 -1.49
C GLY A 199 -10.48 11.60 -2.78
N PHE A 200 -11.47 11.31 -3.61
CA PHE A 200 -11.25 10.72 -4.93
C PHE A 200 -11.84 11.64 -5.97
N VAL A 201 -11.01 12.02 -6.94
CA VAL A 201 -11.35 13.01 -7.96
C VAL A 201 -10.94 12.49 -9.33
N SER A 202 -11.51 13.10 -10.38
CA SER A 202 -11.23 12.76 -11.77
C SER A 202 -10.59 13.93 -12.48
N THR A 203 -9.42 13.71 -13.09
CA THR A 203 -8.76 14.72 -13.93
C THR A 203 -9.45 14.91 -15.29
N TYR A 204 -10.44 14.06 -15.61
CA TYR A 204 -11.25 14.12 -16.83
C TYR A 204 -12.72 14.42 -16.54
N GLY A 205 -13.08 14.73 -15.28
CA GLY A 205 -14.46 15.08 -14.90
C GLY A 205 -15.44 13.91 -14.87
N ASN A 206 -14.99 12.66 -14.93
CA ASN A 206 -15.85 11.48 -14.78
C ASN A 206 -15.92 11.03 -13.31
N PRO A 207 -17.04 11.27 -12.59
CA PRO A 207 -17.14 10.95 -11.18
C PRO A 207 -17.16 9.44 -10.88
N ASP A 208 -17.57 8.60 -11.83
CA ASP A 208 -17.60 7.14 -11.64
C ASP A 208 -16.20 6.52 -11.73
N HIS A 209 -15.26 7.26 -12.30
CA HIS A 209 -13.90 6.82 -12.56
C HIS A 209 -12.87 7.83 -12.03
N PRO A 210 -12.78 8.02 -10.70
CA PRO A 210 -11.71 8.83 -10.13
C PRO A 210 -10.34 8.21 -10.43
N ASP A 211 -9.39 9.03 -10.82
CA ASP A 211 -8.03 8.65 -11.22
C ASP A 211 -6.96 9.25 -10.30
N ILE A 212 -7.36 10.15 -9.40
CA ILE A 212 -6.51 10.74 -8.35
C ILE A 212 -7.16 10.55 -6.98
N GLN A 213 -6.37 10.08 -6.02
CA GLN A 213 -6.68 10.16 -4.60
C GLN A 213 -5.96 11.37 -4.00
N LEU A 214 -6.69 12.15 -3.21
CA LEU A 214 -6.21 13.25 -2.39
C LEU A 214 -6.13 12.74 -0.95
N ALA A 215 -4.96 12.77 -0.33
CA ALA A 215 -4.84 12.50 1.10
C ALA A 215 -4.22 13.70 1.82
N PHE A 216 -4.95 14.28 2.77
CA PHE A 216 -4.48 15.44 3.53
C PHE A 216 -3.86 15.02 4.86
N LEU A 217 -2.63 15.47 5.07
CA LEU A 217 -1.80 15.16 6.21
C LEU A 217 -1.47 16.45 6.97
N PRO A 218 -1.89 16.63 8.24
CA PRO A 218 -1.55 17.80 9.03
C PRO A 218 -0.13 17.66 9.64
N SER A 219 0.83 17.25 8.82
CA SER A 219 2.26 17.13 9.14
C SER A 219 3.10 17.35 7.89
N ILE A 220 4.37 17.73 8.04
CA ILE A 220 5.34 17.66 6.95
C ILE A 220 5.71 16.19 6.74
N VAL A 221 5.33 15.66 5.57
CA VAL A 221 5.68 14.31 5.12
C VAL A 221 6.46 14.45 3.82
N ASP A 222 7.79 14.58 3.95
CA ASP A 222 8.74 14.63 2.83
C ASP A 222 9.47 13.29 2.76
N ASP A 223 9.49 12.66 1.59
CA ASP A 223 10.12 11.36 1.36
C ASP A 223 9.64 10.27 2.35
N HIS A 224 8.32 10.19 2.58
CA HIS A 224 7.68 9.36 3.61
C HIS A 224 8.34 9.51 4.99
N THR A 225 8.69 10.74 5.35
CA THR A 225 9.38 11.14 6.60
C THR A 225 10.86 10.73 6.72
N ARG A 226 11.46 10.12 5.68
CA ARG A 226 12.92 9.90 5.62
C ARG A 226 13.68 11.23 5.60
N LYS A 227 13.08 12.29 5.05
CA LYS A 227 13.58 13.66 5.16
C LYS A 227 12.86 14.39 6.28
N THR A 228 13.55 14.51 7.41
CA THR A 228 13.00 15.16 8.61
C THR A 228 13.14 16.68 8.51
N HIS A 229 12.07 17.40 8.87
CA HIS A 229 12.05 18.87 8.86
C HIS A 229 11.66 19.42 10.23
N LEU A 230 12.44 20.39 10.73
CA LEU A 230 12.05 21.15 11.92
C LEU A 230 10.84 22.05 11.62
N GLY A 231 10.00 22.22 12.63
CA GLY A 231 8.79 23.04 12.59
C GLY A 231 7.54 22.24 12.25
N HIS A 232 6.54 22.96 11.74
CA HIS A 232 5.19 22.44 11.49
C HIS A 232 4.77 22.74 10.05
N GLY A 233 3.87 21.91 9.53
CA GLY A 233 3.33 22.03 8.19
C GLY A 233 2.25 21.02 7.93
N TYR A 234 1.82 20.96 6.68
CA TYR A 234 0.89 19.97 6.16
C TYR A 234 1.35 19.53 4.77
N THR A 235 0.92 18.33 4.40
CA THR A 235 1.17 17.73 3.10
C THR A 235 -0.16 17.30 2.48
N LEU A 236 -0.32 17.53 1.18
CA LEU A 236 -1.34 16.88 0.38
C LEU A 236 -0.66 15.85 -0.52
N HIS A 237 -1.01 14.57 -0.35
CA HIS A 237 -0.69 13.55 -1.33
C HIS A 237 -1.67 13.65 -2.49
N THR A 238 -1.15 13.67 -3.72
CA THR A 238 -1.95 13.45 -4.93
C THR A 238 -1.45 12.17 -5.60
N THR A 239 -2.28 11.13 -5.52
CA THR A 239 -1.86 9.77 -5.83
C THR A 239 -2.58 9.26 -7.07
N LEU A 240 -1.83 8.74 -8.05
CA LEU A 240 -2.38 8.14 -9.27
C LEU A 240 -3.03 6.80 -8.93
N MET A 241 -4.33 6.67 -9.14
CA MET A 241 -5.14 5.50 -8.74
C MET A 241 -5.23 4.39 -9.78
N ARG A 242 -4.94 4.70 -11.05
CA ARG A 242 -5.04 3.74 -12.15
C ARG A 242 -3.81 3.79 -13.05
N PRO A 243 -2.61 3.55 -12.50
CA PRO A 243 -1.37 3.57 -13.28
C PRO A 243 -1.40 2.50 -14.38
N LYS A 244 -0.96 2.89 -15.57
CA LYS A 244 -0.76 1.99 -16.72
C LYS A 244 0.65 1.39 -16.74
N SER A 245 1.62 2.07 -16.12
CA SER A 245 2.95 1.55 -15.88
C SER A 245 2.92 0.19 -15.19
N ARG A 246 3.87 -0.68 -15.58
CA ARG A 246 4.07 -2.01 -15.00
C ARG A 246 5.54 -2.21 -14.70
N GLY A 247 5.80 -2.71 -13.52
CA GLY A 247 7.13 -3.08 -13.05
C GLY A 247 7.34 -4.59 -12.96
N SER A 248 8.43 -4.97 -12.31
CA SER A 248 8.75 -6.36 -11.99
C SER A 248 9.48 -6.54 -10.66
N VAL A 249 9.44 -7.78 -10.16
CA VAL A 249 10.19 -8.28 -9.01
C VAL A 249 10.96 -9.51 -9.47
N THR A 250 12.28 -9.45 -9.47
CA THR A 250 13.15 -10.54 -9.93
C THR A 250 14.17 -10.92 -8.84
N LEU A 251 14.78 -12.11 -8.98
CA LEU A 251 15.88 -12.49 -8.10
C LEU A 251 17.15 -11.70 -8.44
N GLN A 252 17.93 -11.35 -7.43
CA GLN A 252 19.33 -10.93 -7.61
C GLN A 252 20.31 -12.11 -7.46
N SER A 253 19.92 -13.13 -6.71
CA SER A 253 20.70 -14.34 -6.49
C SER A 253 19.77 -15.49 -6.06
N ALA A 254 20.32 -16.71 -5.94
CA ALA A 254 19.63 -17.85 -5.33
C ALA A 254 19.67 -17.83 -3.79
N ASP A 255 20.23 -16.79 -3.16
CA ASP A 255 20.24 -16.65 -1.71
C ASP A 255 18.87 -16.15 -1.21
N PRO A 256 18.13 -16.93 -0.41
CA PRO A 256 16.83 -16.53 0.13
C PRO A 256 16.88 -15.33 1.10
N TYR A 257 18.06 -14.87 1.53
CA TYR A 257 18.22 -13.66 2.35
C TYR A 257 18.55 -12.41 1.54
N GLN A 258 18.93 -12.58 0.27
CA GLN A 258 19.17 -11.44 -0.61
C GLN A 258 17.82 -10.80 -0.96
N ALA A 259 17.74 -9.48 -0.84
CA ALA A 259 16.57 -8.75 -1.28
C ALA A 259 16.34 -8.95 -2.80
N PRO A 260 15.09 -9.09 -3.26
CA PRO A 260 14.82 -9.17 -4.69
C PRO A 260 15.16 -7.83 -5.36
N ALA A 261 15.41 -7.88 -6.67
CA ALA A 261 15.45 -6.67 -7.49
C ALA A 261 14.00 -6.23 -7.73
N ILE A 262 13.68 -5.00 -7.32
CA ILE A 262 12.34 -4.42 -7.47
C ILE A 262 12.48 -3.22 -8.40
N ASP A 263 11.84 -3.30 -9.55
CA ASP A 263 11.66 -2.17 -10.46
C ASP A 263 10.17 -1.87 -10.53
N PRO A 264 9.66 -0.82 -9.85
CA PRO A 264 8.26 -0.44 -9.91
C PRO A 264 7.80 0.03 -11.30
N GLY A 265 8.73 0.42 -12.17
CA GLY A 265 8.41 0.92 -13.51
C GLY A 265 7.59 2.21 -13.52
N PHE A 266 7.69 3.06 -12.48
CA PHE A 266 6.91 4.30 -12.39
C PHE A 266 7.13 5.20 -13.61
N PHE A 267 6.04 5.72 -14.18
CA PHE A 267 6.03 6.62 -15.34
C PHE A 267 6.67 6.07 -16.62
N THR A 268 6.80 4.75 -16.74
CA THR A 268 7.15 4.07 -18.01
C THR A 268 6.05 4.22 -19.07
N HIS A 269 4.79 4.39 -18.67
CA HIS A 269 3.69 4.71 -19.58
C HIS A 269 3.44 6.23 -19.59
N PRO A 270 3.39 6.90 -20.76
CA PRO A 270 3.30 8.35 -20.84
C PRO A 270 2.03 8.94 -20.19
N ASP A 271 0.89 8.25 -20.31
CA ASP A 271 -0.37 8.70 -19.70
C ASP A 271 -0.28 8.92 -18.19
N ASP A 272 0.54 8.14 -17.47
CA ASP A 272 0.64 8.23 -16.02
C ASP A 272 1.20 9.59 -15.58
N MET A 273 2.21 10.09 -16.29
CA MET A 273 2.78 11.41 -16.01
C MET A 273 1.79 12.54 -16.34
N ALA A 274 1.05 12.40 -17.45
CA ALA A 274 0.05 13.40 -17.83
C ALA A 274 -1.08 13.52 -16.79
N VAL A 275 -1.55 12.40 -16.23
CA VAL A 275 -2.56 12.40 -15.16
C VAL A 275 -1.96 12.94 -13.86
N ALA A 276 -0.73 12.56 -13.50
CA ALA A 276 -0.05 13.05 -12.31
C ALA A 276 0.14 14.58 -12.31
N ILE A 277 0.53 15.17 -13.45
CA ILE A 277 0.64 16.64 -13.62
C ILE A 277 -0.71 17.32 -13.33
N LYS A 278 -1.80 16.82 -13.92
CA LYS A 278 -3.14 17.38 -13.68
C LYS A 278 -3.55 17.23 -12.21
N GLY A 279 -3.35 16.07 -11.62
CA GLY A 279 -3.65 15.80 -10.21
C GLY A 279 -2.87 16.70 -9.25
N ALA A 280 -1.56 16.89 -9.48
CA ALA A 280 -0.73 17.80 -8.70
C ALA A 280 -1.16 19.26 -8.84
N ARG A 281 -1.49 19.70 -10.06
CA ARG A 281 -2.03 21.05 -10.33
C ARG A 281 -3.34 21.30 -9.57
N MET A 282 -4.28 20.36 -9.64
CA MET A 282 -5.53 20.41 -8.85
C MET A 282 -5.22 20.49 -7.35
N GLY A 283 -4.26 19.69 -6.87
CA GLY A 283 -3.82 19.72 -5.47
C GLY A 283 -3.30 21.09 -5.04
N PHE A 284 -2.42 21.72 -5.84
CA PHE A 284 -1.95 23.08 -5.56
C PHE A 284 -3.08 24.09 -5.56
N GLU A 285 -4.01 24.03 -6.53
CA GLU A 285 -5.17 24.93 -6.57
C GLU A 285 -6.02 24.83 -5.30
N ILE A 286 -6.27 23.62 -4.79
CA ILE A 286 -6.99 23.38 -3.53
C ILE A 286 -6.21 23.99 -2.36
N LEU A 287 -4.90 23.75 -2.26
CA LEU A 287 -4.08 24.29 -1.17
C LEU A 287 -3.95 25.82 -1.22
N GLU A 288 -4.16 26.43 -2.38
CA GLU A 288 -4.17 27.89 -2.57
C GLU A 288 -5.55 28.54 -2.37
N ALA A 289 -6.60 27.76 -2.10
CA ALA A 289 -7.97 28.25 -1.86
C ALA A 289 -8.09 29.11 -0.58
N LYS A 290 -9.18 29.88 -0.48
CA LYS A 290 -9.37 30.87 0.60
C LYS A 290 -9.45 30.20 1.97
N ALA A 291 -10.14 29.06 2.07
CA ALA A 291 -10.23 28.29 3.31
C ALA A 291 -8.86 27.87 3.89
N MET A 292 -7.84 27.65 3.05
CA MET A 292 -6.49 27.29 3.50
C MET A 292 -5.62 28.49 3.89
N ALA A 293 -6.03 29.72 3.57
CA ALA A 293 -5.22 30.92 3.81
C ALA A 293 -4.73 31.08 5.27
N PRO A 294 -5.52 30.77 6.32
CA PRO A 294 -5.05 30.86 7.72
C PRO A 294 -3.97 29.84 8.10
N TYR A 295 -3.82 28.76 7.32
CA TYR A 295 -2.86 27.68 7.54
C TYR A 295 -1.66 27.76 6.61
N ARG A 296 -1.80 28.39 5.43
CA ARG A 296 -0.80 28.41 4.38
C ARG A 296 0.43 29.24 4.76
N GLY A 297 1.58 28.59 4.88
CA GLY A 297 2.91 29.21 4.91
C GLY A 297 3.65 29.03 3.59
N LYS A 298 4.99 29.00 3.64
CA LYS A 298 5.82 28.79 2.44
C LYS A 298 5.74 27.33 1.97
N ARG A 299 5.70 27.13 0.65
CA ARG A 299 5.97 25.83 0.03
C ARG A 299 7.36 25.35 0.44
N LEU A 300 7.47 24.05 0.73
CA LEU A 300 8.76 23.45 1.06
C LEU A 300 9.66 23.36 -0.20
N HIS A 301 9.05 23.02 -1.33
CA HIS A 301 9.71 22.91 -2.64
C HIS A 301 9.08 23.95 -3.60
N PRO A 302 9.64 25.18 -3.70
CA PRO A 302 9.08 26.24 -4.53
C PRO A 302 9.49 26.10 -6.00
N PHE A 303 8.52 26.19 -6.91
CA PHE A 303 8.72 26.28 -8.37
C PHE A 303 7.50 26.95 -9.02
N ASP A 304 7.55 27.23 -10.33
CA ASP A 304 6.37 27.70 -11.07
C ASP A 304 5.45 26.52 -11.38
N VAL A 305 4.30 26.45 -10.71
CA VAL A 305 3.33 25.37 -10.90
C VAL A 305 2.67 25.42 -12.28
N ASN A 306 2.70 26.56 -12.97
CA ASN A 306 2.08 26.73 -14.29
C ASN A 306 2.98 26.29 -15.45
N ASP A 307 4.27 26.05 -15.20
CA ASP A 307 5.18 25.47 -16.18
C ASP A 307 5.12 23.94 -16.09
N ASP A 308 4.56 23.30 -17.14
CA ASP A 308 4.44 21.84 -17.22
C ASP A 308 5.80 21.13 -17.15
N LYS A 309 6.88 21.73 -17.68
CA LYS A 309 8.22 21.14 -17.60
C LYS A 309 8.76 21.19 -16.17
N ALA A 310 8.53 22.29 -15.46
CA ALA A 310 8.90 22.42 -14.05
C ALA A 310 8.08 21.46 -13.18
N MET A 311 6.78 21.29 -13.47
CA MET A 311 5.91 20.33 -12.81
C MET A 311 6.39 18.89 -13.04
N GLU A 312 6.67 18.49 -14.28
CA GLU A 312 7.18 17.15 -14.58
C GLU A 312 8.51 16.88 -13.85
N ALA A 313 9.44 17.84 -13.89
CA ALA A 313 10.72 17.71 -13.19
C ALA A 313 10.54 17.54 -11.68
N PHE A 314 9.61 18.30 -11.08
CA PHE A 314 9.24 18.15 -9.68
C PHE A 314 8.68 16.76 -9.38
N LEU A 315 7.74 16.25 -10.19
CA LEU A 315 7.14 14.93 -10.01
C LEU A 315 8.19 13.81 -10.14
N ARG A 316 9.05 13.86 -11.16
CA ARG A 316 10.13 12.86 -11.32
C ARG A 316 11.11 12.84 -10.16
N ALA A 317 11.35 13.98 -9.53
CA ALA A 317 12.29 14.09 -8.41
C ALA A 317 11.70 13.73 -7.04
N THR A 318 10.36 13.73 -6.91
CA THR A 318 9.70 13.67 -5.58
C THR A 318 8.60 12.62 -5.46
N CYS A 319 8.06 12.11 -6.57
CA CYS A 319 7.06 11.06 -6.50
C CYS A 319 7.67 9.76 -5.98
N ASP A 320 6.87 9.02 -5.23
CA ASP A 320 7.28 7.73 -4.68
C ASP A 320 6.08 6.79 -4.52
N THR A 321 6.34 5.55 -4.10
CA THR A 321 5.35 4.52 -3.75
C THR A 321 4.41 4.98 -2.65
N GLU A 322 3.14 4.59 -2.72
CA GLU A 322 2.21 4.67 -1.58
C GLU A 322 2.05 3.34 -0.85
N TYR A 323 3.03 2.45 -1.02
CA TYR A 323 3.13 1.13 -0.40
C TYR A 323 1.92 0.23 -0.68
N HIS A 324 1.42 0.28 -1.92
CA HIS A 324 0.30 -0.52 -2.40
C HIS A 324 0.70 -1.52 -3.51
N PRO A 325 1.81 -2.27 -3.39
CA PRO A 325 2.25 -3.18 -4.44
C PRO A 325 1.31 -4.37 -4.61
N VAL A 326 1.00 -4.72 -5.85
CA VAL A 326 0.14 -5.85 -6.24
C VAL A 326 0.61 -6.50 -7.54
N GLY A 327 -0.02 -7.62 -7.92
CA GLY A 327 -0.01 -8.14 -9.30
C GLY A 327 1.13 -9.07 -9.70
N THR A 328 2.13 -9.25 -8.85
CA THR A 328 3.32 -10.07 -9.12
C THR A 328 3.09 -11.59 -9.16
N CYS A 329 1.91 -12.04 -8.75
CA CYS A 329 1.44 -13.40 -8.95
C CYS A 329 0.00 -13.38 -9.48
N LYS A 330 -0.27 -12.57 -10.53
CA LYS A 330 -1.63 -12.25 -10.96
C LYS A 330 -2.52 -13.49 -11.16
N MET A 331 -3.75 -13.37 -10.70
CA MET A 331 -4.84 -14.29 -11.02
C MET A 331 -5.31 -14.07 -12.46
N GLY A 332 -5.62 -15.13 -13.18
CA GLY A 332 -6.17 -15.04 -14.53
C GLY A 332 -6.80 -16.36 -15.01
N PRO A 333 -7.53 -16.33 -16.14
CA PRO A 333 -8.08 -17.54 -16.74
C PRO A 333 -6.96 -18.41 -17.34
N ASP A 334 -7.23 -19.70 -17.57
CA ASP A 334 -6.28 -20.65 -18.18
C ASP A 334 -5.76 -20.21 -19.56
N THR A 335 -6.51 -19.33 -20.24
CA THR A 335 -6.12 -18.75 -21.54
C THR A 335 -5.08 -17.63 -21.43
N ASP A 336 -4.80 -17.13 -20.22
CA ASP A 336 -3.84 -16.06 -19.97
C ASP A 336 -2.47 -16.68 -19.65
N PRO A 337 -1.50 -16.67 -20.58
CA PRO A 337 -0.20 -17.32 -20.38
C PRO A 337 0.65 -16.64 -19.29
N MET A 338 0.25 -15.47 -18.82
CA MET A 338 0.93 -14.73 -17.75
C MET A 338 0.23 -14.90 -16.40
N ALA A 339 -0.87 -15.66 -16.31
CA ALA A 339 -1.55 -15.97 -15.06
C ALA A 339 -0.68 -16.89 -14.19
N VAL A 340 -0.46 -16.50 -12.94
CA VAL A 340 0.30 -17.29 -11.96
C VAL A 340 -0.61 -18.16 -11.13
N VAL A 341 -1.82 -17.68 -10.82
CA VAL A 341 -2.84 -18.44 -10.12
C VAL A 341 -4.17 -18.47 -10.88
N ASP A 342 -4.95 -19.53 -10.65
CA ASP A 342 -6.31 -19.66 -11.17
C ASP A 342 -7.36 -18.93 -10.30
N ALA A 343 -8.64 -19.04 -10.66
CA ALA A 343 -9.76 -18.43 -9.94
C ALA A 343 -9.95 -18.97 -8.50
N GLN A 344 -9.30 -20.09 -8.17
CA GLN A 344 -9.26 -20.70 -6.86
C GLN A 344 -7.97 -20.33 -6.12
N LEU A 345 -7.13 -19.46 -6.67
CA LEU A 345 -5.84 -19.02 -6.13
C LEU A 345 -4.77 -20.11 -6.10
N ARG A 346 -4.97 -21.22 -6.82
CA ARG A 346 -4.00 -22.31 -6.94
C ARG A 346 -2.93 -21.93 -7.94
N VAL A 347 -1.67 -22.24 -7.62
CA VAL A 347 -0.54 -21.93 -8.51
C VAL A 347 -0.59 -22.82 -9.74
N ASN A 348 -0.56 -22.21 -10.92
CA ASN A 348 -0.67 -22.92 -12.18
C ASN A 348 0.49 -23.92 -12.37
N GLY A 349 0.14 -25.13 -12.83
CA GLY A 349 1.10 -26.18 -13.19
C GLY A 349 1.71 -26.99 -12.05
N VAL A 350 1.30 -26.74 -10.80
CA VAL A 350 1.66 -27.52 -9.60
C VAL A 350 0.43 -27.83 -8.73
N GLN A 351 0.58 -28.72 -7.76
CA GLN A 351 -0.49 -29.17 -6.87
C GLN A 351 -0.20 -28.76 -5.43
N ASN A 352 -1.27 -28.59 -4.63
CA ASN A 352 -1.22 -28.29 -3.19
C ASN A 352 -0.47 -27.00 -2.83
N LEU A 353 -0.50 -26.01 -3.72
CA LEU A 353 0.10 -24.69 -3.49
C LEU A 353 -0.87 -23.58 -3.91
N ARG A 354 -1.09 -22.61 -3.01
CA ARG A 354 -1.82 -21.36 -3.29
C ARG A 354 -0.99 -20.13 -2.99
N VAL A 355 -1.35 -19.02 -3.62
CA VAL A 355 -0.92 -17.68 -3.20
C VAL A 355 -2.15 -16.90 -2.73
N VAL A 356 -2.11 -16.40 -1.51
CA VAL A 356 -3.21 -15.70 -0.84
C VAL A 356 -2.65 -14.43 -0.22
N ASP A 357 -2.43 -13.42 -1.05
CA ASP A 357 -2.06 -12.07 -0.66
C ASP A 357 -2.29 -11.09 -1.82
N ALA A 358 -1.82 -9.84 -1.69
CA ALA A 358 -2.03 -8.79 -2.68
C ALA A 358 -1.37 -9.05 -4.06
N SER A 359 -0.39 -9.96 -4.15
CA SER A 359 0.26 -10.33 -5.40
C SER A 359 -0.71 -10.88 -6.44
N ILE A 360 -1.84 -11.44 -6.02
CA ILE A 360 -2.80 -12.10 -6.93
C ILE A 360 -3.73 -11.12 -7.65
N MET A 361 -3.80 -9.85 -7.22
CA MET A 361 -4.70 -8.89 -7.86
C MET A 361 -4.26 -8.64 -9.31
N PRO A 362 -5.10 -8.94 -10.33
CA PRO A 362 -4.70 -8.75 -11.73
C PRO A 362 -4.51 -7.27 -12.09
N ALA A 363 -5.31 -6.40 -11.47
CA ALA A 363 -5.24 -4.96 -11.58
C ALA A 363 -5.31 -4.33 -10.19
N LEU A 364 -4.59 -3.22 -10.02
CA LEU A 364 -4.63 -2.41 -8.81
C LEU A 364 -6.02 -1.79 -8.62
N THR A 365 -6.55 -1.89 -7.40
CA THR A 365 -7.84 -1.31 -7.01
C THR A 365 -7.71 0.19 -6.77
N THR A 366 -8.75 0.97 -7.08
CA THR A 366 -8.81 2.39 -6.72
C THR A 366 -8.97 2.56 -5.20
N GLY A 367 -7.89 2.95 -4.53
CA GLY A 367 -7.81 3.14 -3.08
C GLY A 367 -6.79 2.22 -2.40
N ASN A 368 -6.59 2.39 -1.10
CA ASN A 368 -5.59 1.65 -0.33
C ASN A 368 -5.84 0.13 -0.32
N THR A 369 -4.78 -0.67 -0.46
CA THR A 369 -4.90 -2.12 -0.73
C THR A 369 -5.13 -2.99 0.50
N ASN A 370 -5.06 -2.46 1.73
CA ASN A 370 -5.27 -3.26 2.95
C ASN A 370 -6.64 -3.96 2.96
N ALA A 371 -7.73 -3.24 2.67
CA ALA A 371 -9.08 -3.85 2.68
C ALA A 371 -9.25 -4.91 1.57
N PRO A 372 -8.89 -4.65 0.31
CA PRO A 372 -8.84 -5.69 -0.72
C PRO A 372 -8.02 -6.92 -0.34
N THR A 373 -6.86 -6.77 0.30
CA THR A 373 -6.05 -7.91 0.77
C THR A 373 -6.76 -8.71 1.86
N MET A 374 -7.47 -8.07 2.79
CA MET A 374 -8.29 -8.78 3.78
C MET A 374 -9.42 -9.59 3.12
N VAL A 375 -10.07 -9.03 2.10
CA VAL A 375 -11.12 -9.73 1.32
C VAL A 375 -10.56 -10.97 0.62
N ILE A 376 -9.35 -10.89 0.05
CA ILE A 376 -8.67 -12.05 -0.54
C ILE A 376 -8.45 -13.14 0.53
N GLY A 377 -7.99 -12.77 1.72
CA GLY A 377 -7.80 -13.71 2.83
C GLY A 377 -9.09 -14.41 3.25
N GLU A 378 -10.18 -13.65 3.43
CA GLU A 378 -11.50 -14.20 3.78
C GLU A 378 -12.04 -15.13 2.69
N LYS A 379 -11.97 -14.69 1.42
CA LYS A 379 -12.45 -15.51 0.30
C LYS A 379 -11.65 -16.81 0.14
N ALA A 380 -10.34 -16.75 0.33
CA ALA A 380 -9.48 -17.93 0.27
C ALA A 380 -9.81 -18.92 1.40
N ALA A 381 -10.06 -18.44 2.61
CA ALA A 381 -10.45 -19.28 3.74
C ALA A 381 -11.72 -20.09 3.44
N ASP A 382 -12.73 -19.45 2.81
CA ASP A 382 -13.95 -20.13 2.36
C ASP A 382 -13.68 -21.19 1.27
N LEU A 383 -12.87 -20.86 0.26
CA LEU A 383 -12.50 -21.80 -0.80
C LEU A 383 -11.81 -23.04 -0.23
N ILE A 384 -10.82 -22.85 0.64
CA ILE A 384 -10.08 -23.94 1.29
C ILE A 384 -11.01 -24.80 2.15
N ARG A 385 -11.90 -24.17 2.91
CA ARG A 385 -12.86 -24.89 3.76
C ARG A 385 -13.85 -25.73 2.94
N SER A 386 -14.24 -25.26 1.76
CA SER A 386 -15.13 -25.99 0.85
C SER A 386 -14.44 -27.15 0.09
N GLY A 387 -13.11 -27.25 0.16
CA GLY A 387 -12.33 -28.26 -0.58
C GLY A 387 -12.24 -27.99 -2.08
N ALA A 388 -12.39 -26.73 -2.51
CA ALA A 388 -12.39 -26.29 -3.91
C ALA A 388 -10.98 -26.19 -4.52
#